data_AF-A0AAP1RI20-F1
#
_entry.id   AF-A0AAP1RI20-F1
#
_cell.length_a   1.000
_cell.length_b   1.000
_cell.length_c   1.000
_cell.angle_alpha   90.00
_cell.angle_beta   90.00
_cell.angle_gamma   90.00
#
_symmetry.space_group_name_H-M   'P 1'
#
loop_
_entity.id
_entity.type
_entity.pdbx_description
1 polymer ?
#
loop_
_entity_poly.entity_id
_entity_poly.type
_entity_poly.pdbx_seq_one_letter_code
_entity_poly.pdbx_strand_id
1 'polypeptide(L)'
;MESLKINYIEPVQEEFFKGKENLKIKYNKYLNEFSKLYPEENIYSLQYDITLIRDLIMYFLYQEKIKKKDKTFNLTVLSKLFKQNSHTGVKYGIDKIEGYLKNPKTLNTKHKTKIFYLFYKYNRIINGDC
;
A
#
# COMPACT_ATOMS: atom_id res chain seq x y z
N MET A 1 -10.64 -4.05 27.75
CA MET A 1 -11.42 -3.97 26.50
C MET A 1 -10.64 -3.09 25.54
N GLU A 2 -9.77 -3.67 24.72
CA GLU A 2 -9.13 -2.93 23.64
C GLU A 2 -10.14 -2.73 22.51
N SER A 3 -10.56 -1.49 22.32
CA SER A 3 -11.34 -1.09 21.15
C SER A 3 -10.46 -1.28 19.92
N LEU A 4 -10.72 -2.35 19.16
CA LEU A 4 -10.29 -2.45 17.77
C LEU A 4 -10.81 -1.20 17.06
N LYS A 5 -9.92 -0.25 16.74
CA LYS A 5 -10.23 0.85 15.83
C LYS A 5 -10.55 0.20 14.49
N ILE A 6 -11.83 -0.05 14.25
CA ILE A 6 -12.34 -0.45 12.95
C ILE A 6 -11.87 0.65 11.99
N ASN A 7 -10.96 0.29 11.08
CA ASN A 7 -10.55 1.17 10.00
C ASN A 7 -11.83 1.54 9.25
N TYR A 8 -12.35 2.73 9.53
CA TYR A 8 -13.54 3.25 8.87
C TYR A 8 -13.22 3.32 7.39
N ILE A 9 -13.81 2.40 6.63
CA ILE A 9 -13.69 2.39 5.17
C ILE A 9 -14.55 3.55 4.72
N GLU A 10 -13.91 4.65 4.33
CA GLU A 10 -14.65 5.80 3.81
C GLU A 10 -15.50 5.40 2.59
N PRO A 11 -16.68 6.00 2.36
CA PRO A 11 -17.55 5.68 1.22
C PRO A 11 -16.83 5.69 -0.14
N VAL A 12 -15.81 6.55 -0.28
CA VAL A 12 -14.93 6.66 -1.45
C VAL A 12 -14.19 5.35 -1.75
N GLN A 13 -13.87 4.56 -0.72
CA GLN A 13 -13.20 3.27 -0.86
C GLN A 13 -14.17 2.17 -1.30
N GLU A 14 -15.42 2.17 -0.83
CA GLU A 14 -16.40 1.17 -1.25
C GLU A 14 -16.77 1.29 -2.73
N GLU A 15 -16.99 2.51 -3.20
CA GLU A 15 -17.24 2.77 -4.63
C GLU A 15 -16.03 2.41 -5.50
N PHE A 16 -14.82 2.72 -5.01
CA PHE A 16 -13.57 2.35 -5.68
C PHE A 16 -13.47 0.84 -5.95
N PHE A 17 -13.81 0.02 -4.94
CA PHE A 17 -13.68 -1.43 -5.00
C PHE A 17 -14.85 -2.15 -5.68
N LYS A 18 -15.88 -1.44 -6.13
CA LYS A 18 -17.03 -2.03 -6.84
C LYS A 18 -16.57 -2.79 -8.08
N GLY A 19 -16.85 -4.10 -8.14
CA GLY A 19 -16.41 -5.01 -9.21
C GLY A 19 -14.92 -5.34 -9.17
N LYS A 20 -14.23 -5.08 -8.05
CA LYS A 20 -12.79 -5.33 -7.83
C LYS A 20 -12.56 -6.03 -6.48
N GLU A 21 -13.39 -7.02 -6.17
CA GLU A 21 -13.42 -7.70 -4.87
C GLU A 21 -12.06 -8.33 -4.53
N ASN A 22 -11.41 -8.96 -5.52
CA ASN A 22 -10.06 -9.50 -5.35
C ASN A 22 -9.01 -8.44 -5.01
N LEU A 23 -9.14 -7.22 -5.55
CA LEU A 23 -8.24 -6.11 -5.22
C LEU A 23 -8.51 -5.60 -3.80
N LYS A 24 -9.78 -5.53 -3.39
CA LYS A 24 -10.20 -5.19 -2.02
C LYS A 24 -9.63 -6.16 -1.00
N ILE A 25 -9.71 -7.46 -1.28
CA ILE A 25 -9.16 -8.52 -0.42
C ILE A 25 -7.65 -8.33 -0.25
N LYS A 26 -6.91 -8.12 -1.33
CA LYS A 26 -5.46 -7.90 -1.26
C LYS A 26 -5.11 -6.60 -0.54
N TYR A 27 -5.83 -5.51 -0.80
CA TYR A 27 -5.68 -4.24 -0.09
C TYR A 27 -5.86 -4.42 1.42
N ASN A 28 -6.90 -5.12 1.85
CA ASN A 28 -7.14 -5.42 3.26
C ASN A 28 -6.04 -6.31 3.86
N LYS A 29 -5.53 -7.29 3.11
CA LYS A 29 -4.37 -8.09 3.54
C LYS A 29 -3.13 -7.21 3.74
N TYR A 30 -2.87 -6.25 2.84
CA TYR A 30 -1.76 -5.30 3.01
C TYR A 30 -1.93 -4.43 4.27
N LEU A 31 -3.11 -3.86 4.48
CA LEU A 31 -3.40 -3.06 5.67
C LEU A 31 -3.28 -3.87 6.97
N ASN A 32 -3.65 -5.16 6.95
CA ASN A 32 -3.52 -6.03 8.11
C ASN A 32 -2.06 -6.32 8.47
N GLU A 33 -1.19 -6.55 7.49
CA GLU A 33 0.24 -6.72 7.78
C GLU A 33 0.88 -5.41 8.27
N PHE A 34 0.42 -4.26 7.76
CA PHE A 34 0.80 -2.95 8.29
C PHE A 34 0.40 -2.78 9.76
N SER A 35 -0.86 -3.04 10.11
CA SER A 35 -1.37 -2.84 11.48
C SER A 35 -0.72 -3.77 12.49
N LYS A 36 -0.25 -4.95 12.10
CA LYS A 36 0.55 -5.83 12.98
C LYS A 36 1.87 -5.20 13.43
N LEU A 37 2.51 -4.40 12.59
CA LEU A 37 3.81 -3.77 12.89
C LEU A 37 3.69 -2.35 13.46
N TYR A 38 2.55 -1.71 13.22
CA TYR A 38 2.23 -0.33 13.60
C TYR A 38 0.76 -0.23 14.08
N PRO A 39 0.41 -0.86 15.22
CA PRO A 39 -0.99 -1.00 15.66
C PRO A 39 -1.68 0.31 16.04
N GLU A 40 -0.89 1.31 16.43
CA GLU A 40 -1.40 2.62 16.87
C GLU A 40 -1.41 3.67 15.75
N GLU A 41 -0.82 3.34 14.59
CA GLU A 41 -0.62 4.29 13.50
C GLU A 41 -1.74 4.21 12.45
N ASN A 42 -2.01 5.37 11.85
CA ASN A 42 -2.91 5.45 10.71
C ASN A 42 -2.09 5.44 9.41
N ILE A 43 -2.49 4.65 8.40
CA ILE A 43 -1.80 4.58 7.09
C ILE A 43 -1.75 5.94 6.35
N TYR A 44 -2.60 6.89 6.74
CA TYR A 44 -2.63 8.28 6.26
C TYR A 44 -1.70 9.23 7.03
N SER A 45 -0.97 8.74 8.05
CA SER A 45 0.04 9.51 8.78
C SER A 45 1.11 10.09 7.83
N LEU A 46 1.63 11.26 8.19
CA LEU A 46 2.70 11.96 7.45
C LEU A 46 4.10 11.57 7.94
N GLN A 47 4.20 10.69 8.94
CA GLN A 47 5.49 10.13 9.35
C GLN A 47 6.18 9.47 8.17
N TYR A 48 7.51 9.61 8.10
CA TYR A 48 8.31 9.15 6.97
C TYR A 48 8.12 7.65 6.68
N ASP A 49 8.23 6.81 7.71
CA ASP A 49 8.10 5.35 7.53
C ASP A 49 6.70 4.93 7.12
N ILE A 50 5.67 5.58 7.66
CA ILE A 50 4.28 5.30 7.29
C ILE A 50 3.98 5.76 5.87
N THR A 51 4.51 6.91 5.47
CA THR A 51 4.46 7.39 4.08
C THR A 51 5.16 6.41 3.15
N LEU A 52 6.32 5.87 3.54
CA LEU A 52 7.04 4.88 2.77
C LEU A 52 6.28 3.56 2.66
N ILE A 53 5.62 3.11 3.73
CA ILE A 53 4.78 1.90 3.69
C ILE A 53 3.54 2.14 2.82
N ARG A 54 2.96 3.35 2.86
CA ARG A 54 1.87 3.74 1.96
C ARG A 54 2.31 3.69 0.50
N ASP A 55 3.50 4.23 0.19
CA ASP A 55 4.13 4.12 -1.14
C ASP A 55 4.32 2.64 -1.54
N LEU A 56 4.71 1.78 -0.60
CA LEU A 56 4.87 0.34 -0.80
C LEU A 56 3.53 -0.36 -1.13
N ILE A 57 2.43 -0.03 -0.43
CA ILE A 57 1.11 -0.59 -0.75
C ILE A 57 0.66 -0.11 -2.14
N MET A 58 0.86 1.17 -2.48
CA MET A 58 0.56 1.71 -3.81
C MET A 58 1.34 0.96 -4.90
N TYR A 59 2.63 0.70 -4.67
CA TYR A 59 3.46 -0.10 -5.57
C TYR A 59 2.87 -1.49 -5.82
N PHE A 60 2.52 -2.25 -4.78
CA PHE A 60 1.98 -3.59 -4.97
C PHE A 60 0.60 -3.61 -5.64
N LEU A 61 -0.28 -2.65 -5.33
CA LEU A 61 -1.55 -2.50 -6.05
C LEU A 61 -1.34 -2.14 -7.53
N TYR A 62 -0.34 -1.32 -7.83
CA TYR A 62 0.03 -1.01 -9.21
C TYR A 62 0.57 -2.24 -9.95
N GLN A 63 1.37 -3.07 -9.30
CA GLN A 63 1.84 -4.34 -9.87
C GLN A 63 0.69 -5.33 -10.16
N GLU A 64 -0.33 -5.41 -9.29
CA GLU A 64 -1.54 -6.22 -9.56
C GLU A 64 -2.20 -5.81 -10.87
N LYS A 65 -2.34 -4.51 -11.09
CA LYS A 65 -2.93 -3.96 -12.30
C LYS A 65 -2.12 -4.31 -13.53
N ILE A 66 -0.79 -4.21 -13.47
CA ILE A 66 0.08 -4.63 -14.57
C ILE A 66 -0.14 -6.13 -14.87
N LYS A 67 -0.07 -6.99 -13.84
CA LYS A 67 -0.25 -8.44 -13.98
C LYS A 67 -1.59 -8.81 -14.61
N LYS A 68 -2.68 -8.13 -14.20
CA LYS A 68 -4.04 -8.39 -14.68
C LYS A 68 -4.42 -7.62 -15.95
N LYS A 69 -3.53 -6.77 -16.47
CA LYS A 69 -3.81 -5.84 -17.58
C LYS A 69 -5.07 -5.00 -17.37
N ASP A 70 -5.35 -4.62 -16.12
CA ASP A 70 -6.53 -3.84 -15.75
C ASP A 70 -6.37 -2.38 -16.21
N LYS A 71 -7.21 -1.93 -17.13
CA LYS A 71 -7.20 -0.55 -17.65
C LYS A 71 -8.04 0.41 -16.81
N THR A 72 -8.93 -0.11 -15.96
CA THR A 72 -9.84 0.69 -15.13
C THR A 72 -9.15 1.28 -13.90
N PHE A 73 -8.02 0.67 -13.50
CA PHE A 73 -7.22 1.11 -12.38
C PHE A 73 -5.94 1.82 -12.87
N ASN A 74 -5.80 3.10 -12.52
CA ASN A 74 -4.66 3.93 -12.93
C ASN A 74 -4.15 4.79 -11.75
N LEU A 75 -3.08 5.56 -11.99
CA LEU A 75 -2.42 6.36 -10.95
C LEU A 75 -3.35 7.42 -10.33
N THR A 76 -4.29 7.96 -11.11
CA THR A 76 -5.32 8.90 -10.61
C THR A 76 -6.29 8.21 -9.68
N VAL A 77 -6.60 6.93 -9.92
CA VAL A 77 -7.47 6.17 -9.02
C VAL A 77 -6.75 5.85 -7.71
N LEU A 78 -5.46 5.47 -7.79
CA LEU A 78 -4.60 5.30 -6.61
C LEU A 78 -4.49 6.59 -5.79
N SER A 79 -4.35 7.75 -6.43
CA SER A 79 -4.20 9.02 -5.71
C SER A 79 -5.46 9.32 -4.89
N LYS A 80 -6.65 9.02 -5.42
CA LYS A 80 -7.91 9.13 -4.67
C LYS A 80 -7.97 8.18 -3.48
N LEU A 81 -7.62 6.89 -3.69
CA LEU A 81 -7.63 5.87 -2.63
C LEU A 81 -6.72 6.24 -1.44
N PHE A 82 -5.56 6.86 -1.74
CA PHE A 82 -4.56 7.23 -0.75
C PHE A 82 -4.54 8.72 -0.38
N LYS A 83 -5.59 9.46 -0.74
CA LYS A 83 -5.73 10.91 -0.48
C LYS A 83 -4.49 11.72 -0.88
N GLN A 84 -3.86 11.33 -1.99
CA GLN A 84 -2.72 12.04 -2.56
C GLN A 84 -3.20 13.17 -3.46
N ASN A 85 -2.50 14.30 -3.40
CA ASN A 85 -2.85 15.51 -4.15
C ASN A 85 -2.77 15.32 -5.67
N SER A 86 -1.97 14.36 -6.16
CA SER A 86 -1.82 14.13 -7.60
C SER A 86 -1.42 12.68 -7.93
N HIS A 87 -1.73 12.28 -9.15
CA HIS A 87 -1.23 11.04 -9.74
C HIS A 87 0.30 11.03 -9.86
N THR A 88 0.92 12.21 -10.00
CA THR A 88 2.37 12.37 -10.02
C THR A 88 2.99 12.00 -8.68
N GLY A 89 2.37 12.37 -7.56
CA GLY A 89 2.81 11.96 -6.22
C GLY A 89 2.82 10.44 -6.05
N VAL A 90 1.77 9.77 -6.55
CA VAL A 90 1.71 8.29 -6.58
C VAL A 90 2.85 7.72 -7.44
N LYS A 91 3.09 8.28 -8.63
CA LYS A 91 4.19 7.85 -9.50
C LYS A 91 5.54 7.97 -8.80
N TYR A 92 5.82 9.12 -8.17
CA TYR A 92 7.05 9.31 -7.41
C TYR A 92 7.19 8.31 -6.26
N GLY A 93 6.10 8.00 -5.55
CA GLY A 93 6.10 6.96 -4.51
C GLY A 93 6.47 5.59 -5.08
N ILE A 94 5.87 5.19 -6.19
CA ILE A 94 6.16 3.93 -6.90
C ILE A 94 7.63 3.87 -7.34
N ASP A 95 8.11 4.91 -8.03
CA ASP A 95 9.49 4.98 -8.54
C ASP A 95 10.51 4.93 -7.39
N LYS A 96 10.17 5.56 -6.25
CA LYS A 96 11.00 5.51 -5.03
C LYS A 96 11.10 4.10 -4.46
N ILE A 97 9.99 3.36 -4.38
CA ILE A 97 10.00 1.95 -3.95
C ILE A 97 10.83 1.10 -4.91
N GLU A 98 10.65 1.27 -6.22
CA GLU A 98 11.47 0.56 -7.21
C GLU A 98 12.97 0.86 -7.05
N GLY A 99 13.33 2.12 -6.74
CA GLY A 99 14.69 2.52 -6.40
C GLY A 99 15.25 1.73 -5.20
N TYR A 100 14.47 1.56 -4.14
CA TYR A 100 14.88 0.77 -2.97
C TYR A 100 14.99 -0.73 -3.27
N LEU A 101 14.16 -1.27 -4.17
CA LEU A 101 14.27 -2.67 -4.57
C LEU A 101 15.51 -2.93 -5.43
N LYS A 102 15.85 -2.00 -6.32
CA LYS A 102 17.07 -2.06 -7.14
C LYS A 102 18.34 -1.85 -6.32
N ASN A 103 18.29 -0.94 -5.34
CA ASN A 103 19.43 -0.67 -4.46
C ASN A 103 18.99 -0.55 -2.99
N PRO A 104 18.87 -1.67 -2.25
CA PRO A 104 18.47 -1.69 -0.85
C PRO A 104 19.29 -0.79 0.09
N LYS A 105 20.51 -0.40 -0.30
CA LYS A 105 21.38 0.45 0.52
C LYS A 105 20.87 1.90 0.60
N THR A 106 20.09 2.37 -0.37
CA THR A 106 19.56 3.74 -0.40
C THR A 106 18.37 3.95 0.55
N LEU A 107 17.79 2.86 1.08
CA LEU A 107 16.76 2.93 2.10
C LEU A 107 17.39 3.35 3.44
N ASN A 108 17.24 4.63 3.76
CA ASN A 108 17.80 5.27 4.95
C ASN A 108 16.71 5.50 6.03
N THR A 109 16.39 4.45 6.77
CA THR A 109 15.49 4.52 7.93
C THR A 109 15.89 3.50 8.98
N LYS A 110 15.70 3.85 10.25
CA LYS A 110 15.89 2.94 11.40
C LYS A 110 14.93 1.75 11.39
N HIS A 111 13.82 1.83 10.64
CA HIS A 111 12.82 0.77 10.54
C HIS A 111 12.97 -0.10 9.27
N LYS A 112 14.16 -0.10 8.66
CA LYS A 112 14.48 -0.86 7.44
C LYS A 112 14.03 -2.32 7.48
N THR A 113 14.26 -3.01 8.59
CA THR A 113 13.84 -4.41 8.78
C THR A 113 12.32 -4.60 8.70
N LYS A 114 11.54 -3.70 9.32
CA LYS A 114 10.07 -3.73 9.24
C LYS A 114 9.59 -3.53 7.80
N ILE A 115 10.21 -2.62 7.06
CA ILE A 115 9.87 -2.34 5.67
C ILE A 115 10.19 -3.54 4.76
N PHE A 116 11.36 -4.17 4.92
CA PHE A 116 11.68 -5.39 4.16
C PHE A 116 10.77 -6.56 4.50
N TYR A 117 10.38 -6.71 5.77
CA TYR A 117 9.38 -7.69 6.16
C TYR A 117 8.04 -7.45 5.44
N LEU A 118 7.56 -6.20 5.39
CA LEU A 118 6.33 -5.86 4.67
C LEU A 118 6.48 -6.11 3.18
N PHE A 119 7.62 -5.79 2.57
CA PHE A 119 7.89 -6.12 1.18
C PHE A 119 7.76 -7.63 0.92
N TYR A 120 8.39 -8.47 1.75
CA TYR A 120 8.29 -9.93 1.66
C TYR A 120 6.83 -10.41 1.79
N LYS A 121 6.10 -9.91 2.79
CA LYS A 121 4.69 -10.28 3.00
C LYS A 121 3.79 -9.86 1.85
N TYR A 122 3.95 -8.63 1.38
CA TYR A 122 3.17 -8.11 0.26
C TYR A 122 3.47 -8.87 -1.03
N ASN A 123 4.73 -9.27 -1.25
CA ASN A 123 5.10 -10.12 -2.38
C ASN A 123 4.41 -11.50 -2.35
N ARG A 124 4.24 -12.11 -1.16
CA ARG A 124 3.44 -13.34 -1.04
C ARG A 124 1.96 -13.11 -1.34
N ILE A 125 1.39 -11.99 -0.88
CA ILE A 125 -0.02 -11.65 -1.12
C ILE A 125 -0.30 -11.46 -2.62
N ILE A 126 0.59 -10.79 -3.36
CA ILE A 126 0.41 -10.60 -4.81
C ILE A 126 0.47 -11.92 -5.59
N ASN A 127 1.29 -12.88 -5.14
CA ASN A 127 1.44 -14.19 -5.77
C ASN A 127 0.43 -15.24 -5.29
N GLY A 128 -0.35 -14.95 -4.23
CA GLY A 128 -1.38 -15.85 -3.71
C GLY A 128 -0.89 -16.85 -2.66
N ASP A 129 0.35 -16.71 -2.17
CA ASP A 129 1.01 -17.64 -1.25
C ASP A 129 0.58 -17.44 0.23
N CYS A 130 -0.70 -17.11 0.48
CA CYS A 130 -1.18 -16.60 1.78
C CYS A 130 -2.41 -17.32 2.32
#